data_AF-A0A3D3MIG7-F1
#
_entry.id   AF-A0A3D3MIG7-F1
#
_cell.length_a   1.000
_cell.length_b   1.000
_cell.length_c   1.000
_cell.angle_alpha   90.00
_cell.angle_beta   90.00
_cell.angle_gamma   90.00
#
_symmetry.space_group_name_H-M   'P 1'
#
loop_
_entity.id
_entity.type
_entity.pdbx_description
1 polymer ?
#
loop_
_entity_poly.entity_id
_entity_poly.type
_entity_poly.pdbx_seq_one_letter_code
_entity_poly.pdbx_strand_id
1 'polypeptide(L)'
;MLKNIFLVSGLVLCSIVSGQETKKENESIKTKMDVFASKTGSITKFIDTKLPYLKASFGSAETRIRKISNGTASAYFYQISKEGKYSNTTASIEYTDLIEILKALKALQNEVNNDILANPDYLENKFVTVDGFQVGYYIDKGTVHWYVRLEKYGSDATLFIDKYETIETAFIEAKNKIDSLKGTK
;
A
#
# COMPACT_ATOMS: atom_id res chain seq x y z
N MET A 1 70.77 28.52 22.44
CA MET A 1 70.74 28.41 23.91
C MET A 1 69.32 28.71 24.39
N LEU A 2 68.84 27.90 25.35
CA LEU A 2 67.70 28.07 26.28
C LEU A 2 67.32 29.54 26.57
N LYS A 3 66.09 29.98 26.93
CA LYS A 3 64.96 29.35 27.63
C LYS A 3 63.78 30.36 27.73
N ASN A 4 62.59 29.82 27.96
CA ASN A 4 61.46 30.38 28.76
C ASN A 4 60.51 31.43 28.14
N ILE A 5 59.30 31.05 27.70
CA ILE A 5 58.01 30.83 28.42
C ILE A 5 57.32 32.16 28.84
N PHE A 6 56.14 32.49 28.28
CA PHE A 6 54.80 32.48 28.95
C PHE A 6 53.70 33.12 28.08
N LEU A 7 52.55 32.42 28.04
CA LEU A 7 51.13 32.80 27.82
C LEU A 7 50.79 34.17 27.19
N VAL A 8 49.83 34.27 26.27
CA VAL A 8 48.39 34.31 26.62
C VAL A 8 47.50 33.56 25.61
N SER A 9 46.60 32.78 26.22
CA SER A 9 45.49 31.99 25.68
C SER A 9 44.36 32.86 25.14
N GLY A 10 43.66 32.37 24.10
CA GLY A 10 42.27 32.74 23.86
C GLY A 10 41.86 32.99 22.41
N LEU A 11 41.98 32.00 21.51
CA LEU A 11 41.09 31.93 20.34
C LEU A 11 40.13 30.77 20.52
N VAL A 12 38.90 31.11 20.88
CA VAL A 12 37.76 30.19 20.85
C VAL A 12 37.47 29.88 19.37
N LEU A 13 37.89 28.69 18.94
CA LEU A 13 37.42 28.07 17.71
C LEU A 13 35.95 27.66 17.91
N CYS A 14 35.02 28.55 17.56
CA CYS A 14 33.66 28.13 17.24
C CYS A 14 33.71 27.36 15.92
N SER A 15 34.03 26.06 15.98
CA SER A 15 33.68 25.14 14.93
C SER A 15 32.16 25.08 14.86
N ILE A 16 31.59 25.89 13.96
CA ILE A 16 30.22 25.77 13.49
C ILE A 16 30.17 24.43 12.75
N VAL A 17 30.04 23.34 13.50
CA VAL A 17 29.58 22.07 12.95
C VAL A 17 28.12 22.32 12.63
N SER A 18 27.88 22.83 11.43
CA SER A 18 26.60 22.65 10.76
C SER A 18 26.47 21.15 10.59
N GLY A 19 25.86 20.49 11.57
CA GLY A 19 25.27 19.20 11.34
C GLY A 19 24.30 19.40 10.18
N GLN A 20 24.68 18.93 9.00
CA GLN A 20 23.67 18.53 8.04
C GLN A 20 22.91 17.42 8.76
N GLU A 21 21.86 17.82 9.47
CA GLU A 21 20.70 16.97 9.62
C GLU A 21 20.39 16.55 8.19
N THR A 22 20.80 15.34 7.84
CA THR A 22 20.16 14.62 6.76
C THR A 22 18.69 14.71 7.12
N LYS A 23 17.97 15.61 6.45
CA LYS A 23 16.55 15.44 6.25
C LYS A 23 16.45 14.01 5.74
N LYS A 24 16.11 13.09 6.63
CA LYS A 24 15.34 11.93 6.25
C LYS A 24 14.08 12.57 5.70
N GLU A 25 14.14 12.97 4.42
CA GLU A 25 12.95 12.99 3.59
C GLU A 25 12.24 11.70 3.97
N ASN A 26 10.96 11.84 4.32
CA ASN A 26 10.07 10.70 4.39
C ASN A 26 10.30 9.92 3.09
N GLU A 27 11.16 8.91 3.09
CA GLU A 27 11.25 7.94 2.02
C GLU A 27 9.88 7.29 2.08
N SER A 28 8.97 7.79 1.26
CA SER A 28 7.74 7.09 0.92
C SER A 28 8.20 5.69 0.57
N ILE A 29 7.77 4.70 1.35
CA ILE A 29 8.08 3.30 1.11
C ILE A 29 7.76 3.06 -0.37
N LYS A 30 8.80 2.86 -1.19
CA LYS A 30 8.61 2.69 -2.63
C LYS A 30 7.82 1.42 -2.84
N THR A 31 6.67 1.54 -3.51
CA THR A 31 5.84 0.37 -3.79
C THR A 31 6.55 -0.56 -4.76
N LYS A 32 6.14 -1.83 -4.81
CA LYS A 32 6.64 -2.77 -5.84
C LYS A 32 6.42 -2.24 -7.25
N MET A 33 5.34 -1.49 -7.48
CA MET A 33 5.08 -0.83 -8.75
C MET A 33 6.12 0.26 -9.05
N ASP A 34 6.44 1.12 -8.09
CA ASP A 34 7.43 2.20 -8.26
C ASP A 34 8.82 1.63 -8.56
N VAL A 35 9.21 0.58 -7.83
CA VAL A 35 10.47 -0.12 -8.04
C VAL A 35 10.51 -0.75 -9.44
N PHE A 36 9.41 -1.36 -9.89
CA PHE A 36 9.36 -1.95 -11.22
C PHE A 36 9.39 -0.88 -12.32
N ALA A 37 8.62 0.20 -12.17
CA ALA A 37 8.47 1.26 -13.17
C ALA A 37 9.71 2.15 -13.32
N SER A 38 10.56 2.25 -12.29
CA SER A 38 11.74 3.13 -12.27
C SER A 38 13.01 2.54 -12.89
N LYS A 39 12.92 1.39 -13.58
CA LYS A 39 14.09 0.78 -14.25
C LYS A 39 14.59 1.67 -15.39
N THR A 40 15.81 2.17 -15.26
CA THR A 40 16.45 3.04 -16.25
C THR A 40 16.93 2.28 -17.48
N GLY A 41 17.04 2.97 -18.63
CA GLY A 41 17.62 2.40 -19.86
C GLY A 41 16.67 1.51 -20.67
N SER A 42 15.37 1.57 -20.41
CA SER A 42 14.33 0.89 -21.19
C SER A 42 13.09 1.77 -21.31
N ILE A 43 12.36 1.63 -22.42
CA ILE A 43 11.07 2.30 -22.58
C ILE A 43 10.04 1.58 -21.69
N THR A 44 9.48 2.31 -20.73
CA THR A 44 8.38 1.83 -19.88
C THR A 44 7.05 2.03 -20.58
N LYS A 45 6.25 0.97 -20.68
CA LYS A 45 4.89 1.01 -21.23
C LYS A 45 3.88 0.62 -20.16
N PHE A 46 2.84 1.42 -20.01
CA PHE A 46 1.67 1.13 -19.18
C PHE A 46 0.49 0.74 -20.06
N ILE A 47 -0.17 -0.37 -19.73
CA ILE A 47 -1.40 -0.82 -20.41
C ILE A 47 -2.43 -1.10 -19.33
N ASP A 48 -3.53 -0.35 -19.35
CA ASP A 48 -4.63 -0.51 -18.41
C ASP A 48 -5.76 -1.32 -19.04
N THR A 49 -6.26 -2.31 -18.30
CA THR A 49 -7.47 -3.07 -18.63
C THR A 49 -8.50 -2.80 -17.54
N LYS A 50 -9.60 -2.13 -17.88
CA LYS A 50 -10.66 -1.80 -16.92
C LYS A 50 -11.33 -3.07 -16.38
N LEU A 51 -11.73 -3.00 -15.12
CA LEU A 51 -12.53 -4.00 -14.42
C LEU A 51 -13.80 -3.33 -13.87
N PRO A 52 -14.80 -4.12 -13.43
CA PRO A 52 -15.94 -3.57 -12.69
C PRO A 52 -15.49 -2.75 -11.49
N TYR A 53 -16.28 -1.74 -11.13
CA TYR A 53 -16.01 -0.91 -9.96
C TYR A 53 -16.15 -1.73 -8.68
N LEU A 54 -15.26 -1.47 -7.71
CA LEU A 54 -15.40 -2.02 -6.37
C LEU A 54 -16.44 -1.20 -5.63
N LYS A 55 -17.59 -1.81 -5.33
CA LYS A 55 -18.66 -1.17 -4.56
C LYS A 55 -18.23 -1.01 -3.10
N ALA A 56 -18.48 0.17 -2.56
CA ALA A 56 -18.21 0.54 -1.17
C ALA A 56 -19.48 1.15 -0.55
N SER A 57 -19.57 1.16 0.77
CA SER A 57 -20.74 1.68 1.49
C SER A 57 -21.02 3.15 1.17
N PHE A 58 -19.99 3.93 0.86
CA PHE A 58 -20.06 5.37 0.58
C PHE A 58 -19.66 5.71 -0.86
N GLY A 59 -19.88 4.81 -1.81
CA GLY A 59 -19.64 5.05 -3.24
C GLY A 59 -19.00 3.86 -3.95
N SER A 60 -18.08 4.13 -4.86
CA SER A 60 -17.37 3.09 -5.59
C SER A 60 -15.96 3.51 -5.92
N ALA A 61 -15.04 2.55 -5.96
CA ALA A 61 -13.68 2.76 -6.43
C ALA A 61 -13.51 2.21 -7.86
N GLU A 62 -12.80 2.96 -8.68
CA GLU A 62 -12.39 2.47 -10.00
C GLU A 62 -11.40 1.34 -9.82
N THR A 63 -11.53 0.29 -10.65
CA THR A 63 -10.55 -0.80 -10.63
C THR A 63 -10.07 -1.17 -12.02
N ARG A 64 -8.81 -1.61 -12.10
CA ARG A 64 -8.15 -1.97 -13.37
C ARG A 64 -7.00 -2.94 -13.13
N ILE A 65 -6.64 -3.69 -14.15
CA ILE A 65 -5.33 -4.34 -14.24
C ILE A 65 -4.38 -3.40 -15.00
N ARG A 66 -3.26 -3.03 -14.38
CA ARG A 66 -2.17 -2.31 -15.02
C ARG A 66 -1.03 -3.29 -15.33
N LYS A 67 -0.75 -3.49 -16.61
CA LYS A 67 0.48 -4.14 -17.08
C LYS A 67 1.55 -3.08 -17.28
N ILE A 68 2.71 -3.29 -16.68
CA ILE A 68 3.90 -2.47 -16.90
C ILE A 68 4.91 -3.32 -17.65
N SER A 69 5.43 -2.83 -18.77
CA SER A 69 6.48 -3.49 -19.55
C SER A 69 7.74 -2.63 -19.60
N ASN A 70 8.89 -3.24 -19.34
CA ASN A 70 10.21 -2.64 -19.44
C ASN A 70 11.10 -3.56 -20.31
N GLY A 71 11.24 -3.20 -21.59
CA GLY A 71 11.88 -4.09 -22.56
C GLY A 71 11.14 -5.43 -22.66
N THR A 72 11.81 -6.53 -22.30
CA THR A 72 11.24 -7.89 -22.31
C THR A 72 10.53 -8.28 -21.01
N ALA A 73 10.73 -7.53 -19.92
CA ALA A 73 10.10 -7.82 -18.63
C ALA A 73 8.70 -7.20 -18.58
N SER A 74 7.74 -7.90 -17.96
CA SER A 74 6.42 -7.33 -17.66
C SER A 74 5.96 -7.72 -16.25
N ALA A 75 5.27 -6.81 -15.58
CA ALA A 75 4.61 -7.03 -14.30
C ALA A 75 3.13 -6.59 -14.40
N TYR A 76 2.30 -7.16 -13.54
CA TYR A 76 0.85 -6.92 -13.53
C TYR A 76 0.43 -6.51 -12.13
N PHE A 77 -0.34 -5.44 -12.05
CA PHE A 77 -0.82 -4.87 -10.80
C PHE A 77 -2.33 -4.72 -10.86
N TYR A 78 -3.03 -5.16 -9.82
CA TYR A 78 -4.42 -4.78 -9.61
C TYR A 78 -4.45 -3.41 -8.94
N GLN A 79 -5.08 -2.44 -9.59
CA GLN A 79 -5.21 -1.09 -9.05
C GLN A 79 -6.63 -0.81 -8.62
N ILE A 80 -6.75 -0.20 -7.44
CA ILE A 80 -8.00 0.30 -6.88
C ILE A 80 -7.78 1.79 -6.62
N SER A 81 -8.55 2.63 -7.30
CA SER A 81 -8.46 4.09 -7.21
C SER A 81 -9.74 4.65 -6.63
N LYS A 82 -9.62 5.37 -5.51
CA LYS A 82 -10.70 6.16 -4.94
C LYS A 82 -10.47 7.63 -5.29
N GLU A 83 -11.49 8.24 -5.88
CA GLU A 83 -11.48 9.68 -6.11
C GLU A 83 -11.63 10.41 -4.79
N GLY A 84 -10.71 11.34 -4.52
CA GLY A 84 -10.78 12.26 -3.39
C GLY A 84 -11.04 13.68 -3.86
N LYS A 85 -11.32 14.61 -2.93
CA LYS A 85 -11.62 16.01 -3.26
C LYS A 85 -10.48 16.73 -4.01
N TYR A 86 -9.23 16.41 -3.68
CA TYR A 86 -8.04 17.09 -4.22
C TYR A 86 -7.10 16.15 -4.98
N SER A 87 -7.11 14.87 -4.65
CA SER A 87 -6.28 13.85 -5.29
C SER A 87 -6.93 12.50 -5.16
N ASN A 88 -6.63 11.61 -6.09
CA ASN A 88 -7.04 10.21 -6.01
C ASN A 88 -6.05 9.45 -5.13
N THR A 89 -6.56 8.51 -4.34
CA THR A 89 -5.73 7.52 -3.62
C THR A 89 -5.74 6.23 -4.42
N THR A 90 -4.57 5.66 -4.73
CA THR A 90 -4.50 4.46 -5.59
C THR A 90 -3.60 3.39 -4.99
N ALA A 91 -4.22 2.27 -4.58
CA ALA A 91 -3.46 1.06 -4.28
C ALA A 91 -2.99 0.41 -5.58
N SER A 92 -1.76 -0.09 -5.60
CA SER A 92 -1.22 -0.89 -6.71
C SER A 92 -0.71 -2.23 -6.16
N ILE A 93 -1.53 -3.26 -6.27
CA ILE A 93 -1.29 -4.58 -5.66
C ILE A 93 -0.62 -5.47 -6.71
N GLU A 94 0.62 -5.90 -6.45
CA GLU A 94 1.32 -6.84 -7.32
C GLU A 94 0.63 -8.22 -7.31
N TYR A 95 0.72 -8.96 -8.42
CA TYR A 95 0.03 -10.24 -8.58
C TYR A 95 0.27 -11.27 -7.46
N THR A 96 1.51 -11.42 -6.96
CA THR A 96 1.78 -12.33 -5.84
C THR A 96 1.15 -11.84 -4.55
N ASP A 97 1.16 -10.52 -4.31
CA ASP A 97 0.48 -9.94 -3.14
C ASP A 97 -1.03 -10.13 -3.23
N LEU A 98 -1.62 -10.04 -4.42
CA LEU A 98 -3.04 -10.33 -4.63
C LEU A 98 -3.40 -11.77 -4.23
N ILE A 99 -2.52 -12.74 -4.50
CA ILE A 99 -2.71 -14.14 -4.09
C ILE A 99 -2.60 -14.27 -2.55
N GLU A 100 -1.65 -13.59 -1.94
CA GLU A 100 -1.49 -13.59 -0.47
C GLU A 100 -2.68 -12.93 0.21
N ILE A 101 -3.18 -11.81 -0.32
CA ILE A 101 -4.38 -11.14 0.17
C ILE A 101 -5.59 -12.07 0.11
N LEU A 102 -5.80 -12.80 -1.00
CA LEU A 102 -6.91 -13.76 -1.09
C LEU A 102 -6.84 -14.86 -0.03
N LYS A 103 -5.64 -15.36 0.28
CA LYS A 103 -5.44 -16.34 1.37
C LYS A 103 -5.74 -15.73 2.74
N ALA A 104 -5.24 -14.52 2.98
CA ALA A 104 -5.45 -13.81 4.23
C ALA A 104 -6.92 -13.43 4.44
N LEU A 105 -7.61 -12.97 3.39
CA LEU A 105 -9.02 -12.64 3.40
C LEU A 105 -9.87 -13.85 3.82
N LYS A 106 -9.57 -15.04 3.28
CA LYS A 106 -10.24 -16.28 3.71
C LYS A 106 -9.94 -16.64 5.17
N ALA A 107 -8.71 -16.45 5.62
CA ALA A 107 -8.35 -16.68 7.03
C ALA A 107 -9.12 -15.72 7.95
N LEU A 108 -9.20 -14.43 7.61
CA LEU A 108 -9.98 -13.43 8.33
C LEU A 108 -11.46 -13.82 8.42
N GLN A 109 -12.07 -14.24 7.31
CA GLN A 109 -13.48 -14.66 7.28
C GLN A 109 -13.77 -15.83 8.23
N ASN A 110 -12.81 -16.73 8.44
CA ASN A 110 -12.98 -17.86 9.34
C ASN A 110 -12.98 -17.46 10.83
N GLU A 111 -12.36 -16.32 11.18
CA GLU A 111 -12.30 -15.83 12.56
C GLU A 111 -13.53 -15.01 12.97
N VAL A 112 -14.26 -14.45 12.00
CA VAL A 112 -15.40 -13.53 12.25
C VAL A 112 -16.38 -14.05 13.30
N ASN A 113 -16.81 -15.31 13.20
CA ASN A 113 -17.79 -15.86 14.14
C ASN A 113 -17.22 -16.01 15.55
N ASN A 114 -15.95 -16.42 15.67
CA ASN A 114 -15.28 -16.55 16.97
C ASN A 114 -15.15 -15.18 17.64
N ASP A 115 -14.79 -14.16 16.86
CA ASP A 115 -14.61 -12.80 17.37
C ASP A 115 -15.93 -12.13 17.75
N ILE A 116 -17.03 -12.41 17.04
CA ILE A 116 -18.37 -11.98 17.44
C ILE A 116 -18.74 -12.62 18.80
N LEU A 117 -18.50 -13.92 18.95
CA LEU A 117 -18.83 -14.66 20.18
C LEU A 117 -17.98 -14.22 21.38
N ALA A 118 -16.77 -13.70 21.14
CA ALA A 118 -15.95 -13.09 22.18
C ALA A 118 -16.57 -11.81 22.76
N ASN A 119 -17.61 -11.26 22.12
CA ASN A 119 -18.36 -10.07 22.52
C ASN A 119 -17.47 -8.88 22.93
N PRO A 120 -16.53 -8.44 22.07
CA PRO A 120 -15.68 -7.30 22.35
C PRO A 120 -16.46 -5.98 22.22
N ASP A 121 -16.04 -4.96 22.97
CA ASP A 121 -16.48 -3.58 22.71
C ASP A 121 -16.00 -3.11 21.34
N TYR A 122 -14.75 -3.44 21.01
CA TYR A 122 -14.14 -3.25 19.70
C TYR A 122 -13.06 -4.29 19.46
N LEU A 123 -13.00 -4.82 18.23
CA LEU A 123 -11.94 -5.70 17.77
C LEU A 123 -11.67 -5.42 16.29
N GLU A 124 -10.41 -5.38 15.87
CA GLU A 124 -10.04 -5.21 14.47
C GLU A 124 -8.99 -6.26 14.07
N ASN A 125 -9.31 -7.02 13.03
CA ASN A 125 -8.38 -7.94 12.40
C ASN A 125 -8.06 -7.46 10.98
N LYS A 126 -6.77 -7.45 10.63
CA LYS A 126 -6.32 -7.03 9.30
C LYS A 126 -5.08 -7.76 8.83
N PHE A 127 -4.97 -7.85 7.52
CA PHE A 127 -3.77 -8.22 6.80
C PHE A 127 -3.19 -6.98 6.12
N VAL A 128 -1.86 -6.82 6.16
CA VAL A 128 -1.15 -5.67 5.60
C VAL A 128 -0.05 -6.16 4.67
N THR A 129 -0.02 -5.66 3.44
CA THR A 129 1.07 -5.95 2.50
C THR A 129 2.30 -5.08 2.77
N VAL A 130 3.43 -5.43 2.16
CA VAL A 130 4.67 -4.65 2.24
C VAL A 130 4.47 -3.20 1.76
N ASP A 131 3.63 -3.00 0.74
CA ASP A 131 3.31 -1.70 0.16
C ASP A 131 2.26 -0.91 0.99
N GLY A 132 1.81 -1.46 2.11
CA GLY A 132 0.91 -0.80 3.06
C GLY A 132 -0.59 -0.91 2.72
N PHE A 133 -0.95 -1.65 1.67
CA PHE A 133 -2.34 -2.01 1.40
C PHE A 133 -2.89 -2.88 2.54
N GLN A 134 -4.13 -2.65 2.96
CA GLN A 134 -4.77 -3.41 4.03
C GLN A 134 -6.12 -3.96 3.60
N VAL A 135 -6.42 -5.17 4.04
CA VAL A 135 -7.77 -5.73 4.06
C VAL A 135 -8.08 -6.21 5.47
N GLY A 136 -9.28 -5.95 5.95
CA GLY A 136 -9.65 -6.34 7.30
C GLY A 136 -11.13 -6.19 7.58
N TYR A 137 -11.50 -6.56 8.79
CA TYR A 137 -12.78 -6.23 9.39
C TYR A 137 -12.57 -5.70 10.80
N TYR A 138 -13.55 -4.97 11.28
CA TYR A 138 -13.68 -4.65 12.69
C TYR A 138 -15.07 -4.99 13.18
N ILE A 139 -15.18 -5.25 14.48
CA ILE A 139 -16.42 -5.44 15.21
C ILE A 139 -16.61 -4.21 16.09
N ASP A 140 -17.77 -3.56 15.96
CA ASP A 140 -18.22 -2.52 16.88
C ASP A 140 -19.62 -2.90 17.37
N LYS A 141 -19.78 -3.06 18.69
CA LYS A 141 -21.06 -3.42 19.33
C LYS A 141 -21.75 -4.62 18.68
N GLY A 142 -20.98 -5.66 18.38
CA GLY A 142 -21.47 -6.91 17.78
C GLY A 142 -21.76 -6.84 16.28
N THR A 143 -21.53 -5.70 15.61
CA THR A 143 -21.69 -5.56 14.16
C THR A 143 -20.33 -5.64 13.47
N VAL A 144 -20.24 -6.45 12.41
CA VAL A 144 -19.02 -6.63 11.63
C VAL A 144 -19.00 -5.66 10.45
N HIS A 145 -17.86 -5.02 10.26
CA HIS A 145 -17.63 -4.03 9.22
C HIS A 145 -16.37 -4.37 8.43
N TRP A 146 -16.50 -4.61 7.14
CA TRP A 146 -15.35 -4.89 6.27
C TRP A 146 -14.78 -3.61 5.68
N TYR A 147 -13.47 -3.63 5.41
CA TYR A 147 -12.82 -2.51 4.75
C TYR A 147 -11.58 -2.95 3.97
N VAL A 148 -11.20 -2.10 3.01
CA VAL A 148 -9.85 -2.07 2.45
C VAL A 148 -9.25 -0.68 2.65
N ARG A 149 -7.94 -0.62 2.93
CA ARG A 149 -7.20 0.62 3.01
C ARG A 149 -6.16 0.65 1.91
N LEU A 150 -6.26 1.64 1.03
CA LEU A 150 -5.50 1.73 -0.19
C LEU A 150 -4.03 2.08 0.04
N GLU A 151 -3.76 2.92 1.04
CA GLU A 151 -2.42 3.41 1.38
C GLU A 151 -2.26 3.56 2.91
N LYS A 152 -1.00 3.50 3.36
CA LYS A 152 -0.65 3.63 4.79
C LYS A 152 -1.06 4.98 5.38
N TYR A 153 -0.96 6.05 4.60
CA TYR A 153 -1.24 7.43 5.03
C TYR A 153 -2.40 8.02 4.22
N GLY A 154 -2.99 9.11 4.72
CA GLY A 154 -4.14 9.77 4.11
C GLY A 154 -5.46 9.46 4.81
N SER A 155 -6.27 10.50 5.02
CA SER A 155 -7.57 10.41 5.69
C SER A 155 -8.66 9.80 4.82
N ASP A 156 -8.46 9.77 3.50
CA ASP A 156 -9.45 9.29 2.53
C ASP A 156 -9.05 7.94 1.88
N ALA A 157 -8.09 7.23 2.49
CA ALA A 157 -7.53 6.01 1.94
C ALA A 157 -8.36 4.75 2.21
N THR A 158 -9.43 4.82 3.01
CA THR A 158 -10.24 3.67 3.39
C THR A 158 -11.51 3.59 2.56
N LEU A 159 -11.83 2.38 2.09
CA LEU A 159 -13.11 2.00 1.51
C LEU A 159 -13.79 1.04 2.50
N PHE A 160 -14.93 1.45 3.05
CA PHE A 160 -15.79 0.55 3.82
C PHE A 160 -16.64 -0.26 2.86
N ILE A 161 -16.77 -1.55 3.13
CA ILE A 161 -17.41 -2.52 2.25
C ILE A 161 -18.42 -3.31 3.08
N ASP A 162 -19.65 -3.44 2.56
CA ASP A 162 -20.75 -4.01 3.34
C ASP A 162 -20.59 -5.52 3.59
N LYS A 163 -19.93 -6.23 2.67
CA LYS A 163 -19.89 -7.69 2.63
C LYS A 163 -18.53 -8.22 2.22
N TYR A 164 -18.07 -9.27 2.90
CA TYR A 164 -16.90 -10.06 2.57
C TYR A 164 -16.84 -10.44 1.07
N GLU A 165 -17.96 -10.94 0.54
CA GLU A 165 -18.05 -11.50 -0.81
C GLU A 165 -17.78 -10.44 -1.88
N THR A 166 -18.02 -9.16 -1.57
CA THR A 166 -17.73 -8.04 -2.48
C THR A 166 -16.22 -7.88 -2.68
N ILE A 167 -15.44 -8.03 -1.61
CA ILE A 167 -13.97 -8.00 -1.69
C ILE A 167 -13.47 -9.26 -2.39
N GLU A 168 -13.93 -10.42 -1.94
CA GLU A 168 -13.48 -11.71 -2.46
C GLU A 168 -13.71 -11.81 -3.98
N THR A 169 -14.92 -11.48 -4.43
CA THR A 169 -15.29 -11.53 -5.86
C THR A 169 -14.41 -10.60 -6.69
N ALA A 170 -14.25 -9.33 -6.27
CA ALA A 170 -13.42 -8.37 -6.99
C ALA A 170 -11.96 -8.82 -7.11
N PHE A 171 -11.41 -9.43 -6.05
CA PHE A 171 -10.02 -9.85 -6.00
C PHE A 171 -9.79 -11.14 -6.82
N ILE A 172 -10.75 -12.08 -6.80
CA ILE A 172 -10.75 -13.27 -7.67
C ILE A 172 -10.85 -12.87 -9.13
N GLU A 173 -11.76 -11.95 -9.49
CA GLU A 173 -11.90 -11.44 -10.85
C GLU A 173 -10.61 -10.79 -11.34
N ALA A 174 -9.98 -9.96 -10.51
CA ALA A 174 -8.70 -9.34 -10.81
C ALA A 174 -7.59 -10.38 -11.04
N LYS A 175 -7.47 -11.37 -10.14
CA LYS A 175 -6.49 -12.47 -10.27
C LYS A 175 -6.71 -13.23 -11.58
N ASN A 176 -7.95 -13.66 -11.83
CA ASN A 176 -8.29 -14.43 -13.03
C ASN A 176 -8.04 -13.62 -14.31
N LYS A 177 -8.29 -12.30 -14.27
CA LYS A 177 -7.97 -11.42 -15.40
C LYS A 177 -6.46 -11.34 -15.64
N ILE A 178 -5.64 -11.21 -14.59
CA ILE A 178 -4.17 -11.25 -14.74
C ILE A 178 -3.72 -12.59 -15.32
N ASP A 179 -4.27 -13.71 -14.85
CA ASP A 179 -3.95 -15.05 -15.36
C ASP A 179 -4.21 -15.16 -16.87
N SER A 180 -5.38 -14.69 -17.31
CA SER A 180 -5.74 -14.61 -18.74
C SER A 180 -4.76 -13.74 -19.54
N LEU A 181 -4.38 -12.58 -19.00
CA LEU A 181 -3.45 -11.65 -19.66
C LEU A 181 -1.99 -12.14 -19.67
N LYS A 182 -1.62 -13.09 -18.79
CA LYS A 182 -0.32 -13.78 -18.80
C LYS A 182 -0.31 -14.96 -19.78
N GLY A 183 -1.45 -15.64 -19.92
CA GLY A 183 -1.62 -16.78 -20.83
C GLY A 183 -1.77 -16.40 -22.30
N THR A 184 -2.04 -15.12 -22.61
CA THR A 184 -2.06 -14.60 -23.98
C THR A 184 -0.61 -14.32 -24.41
N LYS A 185 0.03 -15.31 -25.03
CA LYS A 185 1.30 -15.14 -25.77
C LYS A 185 1.02 -15.09 -27.26
#